data_AF-A0A7C4J8P3-F1
#
_entry.id   AF-A0A7C4J8P3-F1
#
_cell.length_a   1.000
_cell.length_b   1.000
_cell.length_c   1.000
_cell.angle_alpha   90.00
_cell.angle_beta   90.00
_cell.angle_gamma   90.00
#
_symmetry.space_group_name_H-M   'P 1'
#
loop_
_entity.id
_entity.type
_entity.pdbx_description
1 polymer ?
#
loop_
_entity_poly.entity_id
_entity_poly.type
_entity_poly.pdbx_seq_one_letter_code
_entity_poly.pdbx_strand_id
1 'polypeptide(L)'
;MPPKTKLILFVIPPMLLLALPVAAQTPTPPTPTPQLAVLSGKIVNRSPGGKVPEKIDLMLHAWDQNAGEKLMLDGQSNSDGTFEFKNVPVETGLLYGVMAMYNGISYISQPVLADGQPLNNFEVPIYDTTTDASGVQIDQRYVMFLYTSAGLQVTEVYFVSNRGDRTVQDAVQLADGQRATLQFPLPAEAINLAYDPATKDQFVRTPDGFAFTGPLPAGEQPGRIILRYTLPYRSGMSYTVQAPYPTLAVNFLVESDSGLNITGTDLTSGGTQKIDETRSANLLKHGPLSAGEETSITLAGQPKVSDIDQPGSLTPAQNPLWTPQMFLGLAGLVLAIGLGVFGWWWFHRPEPALAIAEESTESNDADPLVSIANLGETNAHDLQDEELGDTPHDASAQSTTAVPQTSTRSIDRAE
;
A
#
# COMPACT_ATOMS: atom_id res chain seq x y z
N MET A 1 -60.54 42.08 -50.38
CA MET A 1 -61.72 41.30 -49.95
C MET A 1 -61.32 40.43 -48.77
N PRO A 2 -61.94 40.56 -47.59
CA PRO A 2 -61.58 39.71 -46.45
C PRO A 2 -62.42 38.42 -46.46
N PRO A 3 -61.89 37.27 -45.99
CA PRO A 3 -62.71 36.20 -45.50
C PRO A 3 -62.84 36.27 -43.97
N LYS A 4 -64.07 36.03 -43.52
CA LYS A 4 -64.58 36.22 -42.17
C LYS A 4 -64.10 35.14 -41.20
N THR A 5 -63.71 35.59 -40.01
CA THR A 5 -63.50 34.85 -38.76
C THR A 5 -64.73 34.03 -38.35
N LYS A 6 -64.54 32.76 -37.96
CA LYS A 6 -65.48 32.01 -37.12
C LYS A 6 -64.80 31.75 -35.76
N LEU A 7 -65.42 32.28 -34.70
CA LEU A 7 -65.01 32.13 -33.31
C LEU A 7 -65.69 30.89 -32.72
N ILE A 8 -64.92 29.94 -32.19
CA ILE A 8 -65.43 28.78 -31.43
C ILE A 8 -65.09 29.01 -29.96
N LEU A 9 -66.13 29.03 -29.13
CA LEU A 9 -66.11 29.27 -27.69
C LEU A 9 -65.84 27.94 -26.96
N PHE A 10 -64.74 27.84 -26.20
CA PHE A 10 -64.49 26.72 -25.28
C PHE A 10 -64.77 27.14 -23.84
N VAL A 11 -65.65 26.40 -23.18
CA VAL A 11 -66.01 26.54 -21.75
C VAL A 11 -65.03 25.68 -20.93
N ILE A 12 -64.34 26.28 -19.96
CA ILE A 12 -63.44 25.60 -19.02
C ILE A 12 -64.18 25.40 -17.68
N PRO A 13 -64.23 24.19 -17.10
CA PRO A 13 -64.87 23.97 -15.80
C PRO A 13 -63.97 24.42 -14.63
N PRO A 14 -64.55 24.82 -13.48
CA PRO A 14 -63.78 25.37 -12.36
C PRO A 14 -63.03 24.28 -11.58
N MET A 15 -61.76 24.54 -11.29
CA MET A 15 -60.84 23.68 -10.53
C MET A 15 -60.99 23.98 -9.03
N LEU A 16 -61.33 22.96 -8.24
CA LEU A 16 -61.53 23.04 -6.79
C LEU A 16 -60.17 22.96 -6.06
N LEU A 17 -59.79 23.99 -5.31
CA LEU A 17 -58.53 24.06 -4.56
C LEU A 17 -58.69 23.40 -3.18
N LEU A 18 -58.02 22.27 -2.94
CA LEU A 18 -57.91 21.62 -1.63
C LEU A 18 -56.70 22.18 -0.87
N ALA A 19 -56.93 22.86 0.26
CA ALA A 19 -55.88 23.32 1.16
C ALA A 19 -55.47 22.19 2.13
N LEU A 20 -54.20 21.77 2.08
CA LEU A 20 -53.63 20.84 3.05
C LEU A 20 -53.09 21.59 4.28
N PRO A 21 -53.27 21.07 5.50
CA PRO A 21 -52.73 21.69 6.72
C PRO A 21 -51.20 21.55 6.76
N VAL A 22 -50.52 22.66 7.01
CA VAL A 22 -49.06 22.72 7.21
C VAL A 22 -48.75 22.09 8.57
N ALA A 23 -48.07 20.94 8.56
CA ALA A 23 -47.54 20.33 9.78
C ALA A 23 -46.42 21.22 10.35
N ALA A 24 -46.56 21.65 11.61
CA ALA A 24 -45.51 22.36 12.33
C ALA A 24 -44.29 21.45 12.47
N GLN A 25 -43.15 21.87 11.91
CA GLN A 25 -41.89 21.16 12.05
C GLN A 25 -41.44 21.23 13.51
N THR A 26 -41.24 20.08 14.16
CA THR A 26 -40.57 20.00 15.46
C THR A 26 -39.17 20.61 15.32
N PRO A 27 -38.74 21.48 16.25
CA PRO A 27 -37.42 22.10 16.15
C PRO A 27 -36.34 21.01 16.13
N THR A 28 -35.52 21.03 15.09
CA THR A 28 -34.33 20.17 14.97
C THR A 28 -33.45 20.43 16.20
N PRO A 29 -32.95 19.38 16.89
CA PRO A 29 -31.96 19.55 17.95
C PRO A 29 -30.79 20.39 17.41
N PRO A 30 -30.25 21.35 18.19
CA PRO A 30 -29.10 22.12 17.74
C PRO A 30 -27.96 21.16 17.42
N THR A 31 -27.44 21.24 16.19
CA THR A 31 -26.19 20.59 15.82
C THR A 31 -25.11 21.08 16.77
N PRO A 32 -24.36 20.18 17.46
CA PRO A 32 -23.24 20.59 18.29
C PRO A 32 -22.32 21.49 17.49
N THR A 33 -22.07 22.71 18.00
CA THR A 33 -21.13 23.63 17.35
C THR A 33 -19.72 23.09 17.59
N PRO A 34 -18.87 22.93 16.56
CA PRO A 34 -17.50 22.49 16.74
C PRO A 34 -16.78 23.43 17.72
N GLN A 35 -16.16 22.87 18.76
CA GLN A 35 -15.41 23.69 19.70
C GLN A 35 -14.10 24.09 19.03
N LEU A 36 -13.96 25.36 18.67
CA LEU A 36 -12.71 25.88 18.12
C LEU A 36 -11.65 25.89 19.22
N ALA A 37 -10.52 25.24 18.95
CA ALA A 37 -9.41 25.12 19.88
C ALA A 37 -8.09 25.53 19.22
N VAL A 38 -7.09 25.71 20.07
CA VAL A 38 -5.70 25.84 19.68
C VAL A 38 -5.00 24.52 19.97
N LEU A 39 -4.36 23.94 18.95
CA LEU A 39 -3.49 22.78 19.09
C LEU A 39 -2.05 23.24 18.99
N SER A 40 -1.17 22.76 19.87
CA SER A 40 0.24 23.19 19.89
C SER A 40 1.17 22.05 20.27
N GLY A 41 2.42 22.20 19.87
CA GLY A 41 3.43 21.17 20.10
C GLY A 41 4.82 21.62 19.70
N LYS A 42 5.72 20.65 19.62
CA LYS A 42 7.11 20.84 19.19
C LYS A 42 7.60 19.65 18.37
N ILE A 43 8.55 19.93 17.49
CA ILE A 43 9.34 18.93 16.78
C ILE A 43 10.57 18.61 17.62
N VAL A 44 10.94 17.34 17.71
CA VAL A 44 12.14 16.89 18.42
C VAL A 44 12.95 16.00 17.50
N ASN A 45 14.19 16.39 17.18
CA ASN A 45 15.13 15.50 16.52
C ASN A 45 15.69 14.52 17.57
N ARG A 46 15.38 13.23 17.38
CA ARG A 46 15.72 12.15 18.31
C ARG A 46 17.04 11.45 17.95
N SER A 47 17.68 11.83 16.84
CA SER A 47 19.02 11.34 16.49
C SER A 47 20.12 12.02 17.33
N PRO A 48 21.21 11.33 17.69
CA PRO A 48 22.27 11.93 18.51
C PRO A 48 22.94 13.11 17.81
N GLY A 49 22.96 14.26 18.50
CA GLY A 49 23.46 15.52 17.95
C GLY A 49 22.54 16.14 16.88
N GLY A 50 21.38 15.53 16.62
CA GLY A 50 20.39 16.00 15.68
C GLY A 50 19.86 17.38 16.08
N LYS A 51 19.64 18.22 15.08
CA LYS A 51 19.03 19.54 15.25
C LYS A 51 17.67 19.55 14.59
N VAL A 52 16.77 20.39 15.10
CA VAL A 52 15.51 20.67 14.43
C VAL A 52 15.77 21.73 13.37
N PRO A 53 15.52 21.47 12.09
CA PRO A 53 15.56 22.48 11.04
C PRO A 53 14.61 23.64 11.31
N GLU A 54 14.94 24.81 10.80
CA GLU A 54 13.99 25.92 10.79
C GLU A 54 12.86 25.63 9.81
N LYS A 55 11.62 25.89 10.23
CA LYS A 55 10.42 25.87 9.35
C LYS A 55 10.20 24.54 8.62
N ILE A 56 9.90 23.50 9.38
CA ILE A 56 9.35 22.26 8.83
C ILE A 56 7.86 22.42 8.55
N ASP A 57 7.44 21.99 7.37
CA ASP A 57 6.04 21.88 6.98
C ASP A 57 5.33 20.78 7.78
N LEU A 58 4.14 21.12 8.25
CA LEU A 58 3.33 20.29 9.14
C LEU A 58 1.95 20.06 8.54
N MET A 59 1.37 18.91 8.87
CA MET A 59 -0.03 18.62 8.58
C MET A 59 -0.70 18.10 9.86
N LEU A 60 -1.71 18.81 10.34
CA LEU A 60 -2.58 18.32 11.40
C LEU A 60 -3.70 17.51 10.77
N HIS A 61 -3.84 16.27 11.19
CA HIS A 61 -4.92 15.39 10.78
C HIS A 61 -5.82 15.01 11.95
N ALA A 62 -7.08 14.72 11.66
CA ALA A 62 -7.99 14.06 12.58
C ALA A 62 -8.68 12.86 11.92
N TRP A 63 -8.80 11.76 12.67
CA TRP A 63 -9.42 10.52 12.21
C TRP A 63 -10.51 10.05 13.17
N ASP A 64 -11.54 9.40 12.62
CA ASP A 64 -12.45 8.62 13.44
C ASP A 64 -11.83 7.27 13.85
N GLN A 65 -12.57 6.53 14.68
CA GLN A 65 -12.19 5.22 15.20
C GLN A 65 -12.00 4.15 14.12
N ASN A 66 -12.50 4.40 12.91
CA ASN A 66 -12.35 3.51 11.74
C ASN A 66 -11.25 4.00 10.78
N ALA A 67 -10.36 4.90 11.24
CA ALA A 67 -9.32 5.54 10.44
C ALA A 67 -9.85 6.40 9.27
N GLY A 68 -11.12 6.78 9.29
CA GLY A 68 -11.68 7.72 8.33
C GLY A 68 -11.18 9.14 8.62
N GLU A 69 -10.46 9.74 7.67
CA GLU A 69 -10.02 11.13 7.79
C GLU A 69 -11.21 12.09 7.87
N LYS A 70 -11.17 13.01 8.84
CA LYS A 70 -12.18 14.03 9.10
C LYS A 70 -11.67 15.45 8.97
N LEU A 71 -10.36 15.63 9.16
CA LEU A 71 -9.71 16.94 9.12
C LEU A 71 -8.30 16.77 8.58
N MET A 72 -7.90 17.72 7.76
CA MET A 72 -6.52 17.95 7.35
C MET A 72 -6.29 19.45 7.30
N LEU A 73 -5.30 19.95 8.03
CA LEU A 73 -4.92 21.36 8.06
C LEU A 73 -3.41 21.48 7.89
N ASP A 74 -2.99 22.32 6.95
CA ASP A 74 -1.58 22.64 6.76
C ASP A 74 -1.10 23.61 7.85
N GLY A 75 0.18 23.49 8.19
CA GLY A 75 0.85 24.34 9.14
C GLY A 75 2.36 24.36 8.92
N GLN A 76 3.05 25.14 9.73
CA GLN A 76 4.51 25.19 9.70
C GLN A 76 5.03 25.41 11.13
N SER A 77 6.19 24.83 11.41
CA SER A 77 6.90 25.09 12.66
C SER A 77 7.62 26.44 12.65
N ASN A 78 7.80 26.98 13.85
CA ASN A 78 8.68 28.09 14.14
C ASN A 78 10.16 27.66 14.04
N SER A 79 11.08 28.63 14.04
CA SER A 79 12.52 28.37 13.98
C SER A 79 13.07 27.61 15.20
N ASP A 80 12.34 27.64 16.33
CA ASP A 80 12.68 26.87 17.54
C ASP A 80 12.04 25.47 17.56
N GLY A 81 11.37 25.07 16.47
CA GLY A 81 10.69 23.78 16.34
C GLY A 81 9.30 23.71 16.99
N THR A 82 8.83 24.78 17.65
CA THR A 82 7.46 24.83 18.17
C THR A 82 6.45 25.07 17.05
N PHE A 83 5.18 24.71 17.25
CA PHE A 83 4.12 25.00 16.29
C PHE A 83 2.77 25.19 16.97
N GLU A 84 1.86 25.86 16.27
CA GLU A 84 0.49 26.13 16.71
C GLU A 84 -0.48 26.08 15.53
N PHE A 85 -1.55 25.30 15.67
CA PHE A 85 -2.73 25.33 14.80
C PHE A 85 -3.86 26.05 15.52
N LYS A 86 -4.35 27.13 14.92
CA LYS A 86 -5.40 27.99 15.50
C LYS A 86 -6.76 27.67 14.89
N ASN A 87 -7.81 27.91 15.66
CA ASN A 87 -9.20 27.73 15.22
C ASN A 87 -9.48 26.32 14.67
N VAL A 88 -8.91 25.30 15.30
CA VAL A 88 -9.11 23.90 14.93
C VAL A 88 -10.52 23.49 15.40
N PRO A 89 -11.41 23.03 14.51
CA PRO A 89 -12.69 22.48 14.93
C PRO A 89 -12.45 21.12 15.60
N VAL A 90 -12.48 21.09 16.94
CA VAL A 90 -12.26 19.85 17.69
C VAL A 90 -13.58 19.14 17.93
N GLU A 91 -13.64 17.88 17.49
CA GLU A 91 -14.72 16.95 17.73
C GLU A 91 -14.26 15.83 18.69
N THR A 92 -15.04 15.60 19.75
CA THR A 92 -14.79 14.54 20.73
C THR A 92 -14.92 13.16 20.09
N GLY A 93 -14.01 12.24 20.42
CA GLY A 93 -13.97 10.89 19.87
C GLY A 93 -13.09 10.75 18.62
N LEU A 94 -12.56 11.84 18.07
CA LEU A 94 -11.55 11.79 17.00
C LEU A 94 -10.13 11.71 17.58
N LEU A 95 -9.24 11.04 16.85
CA LEU A 95 -7.80 11.01 17.09
C LEU A 95 -7.14 12.12 16.28
N TYR A 96 -6.35 12.97 16.93
CA TYR A 96 -5.58 14.04 16.29
C TYR A 96 -4.10 13.68 16.27
N GLY A 97 -3.42 13.94 15.16
CA GLY A 97 -1.97 13.75 15.04
C GLY A 97 -1.36 14.79 14.13
N VAL A 98 -0.11 15.18 14.42
CA VAL A 98 0.64 16.13 13.61
C VAL A 98 1.73 15.38 12.87
N MET A 99 1.73 15.52 11.54
CA MET A 99 2.78 15.03 10.66
C MET A 99 3.77 16.15 10.37
N ALA A 100 5.05 15.82 10.29
CA ALA A 100 6.14 16.70 9.89
C ALA A 100 6.89 16.08 8.72
N MET A 101 7.17 16.88 7.69
CA MET A 101 7.96 16.45 6.54
C MET A 101 9.44 16.82 6.76
N TYR A 102 10.29 15.83 6.98
CA TYR A 102 11.73 16.05 7.19
C TYR A 102 12.55 15.19 6.22
N ASN A 103 13.37 15.84 5.39
CA ASN A 103 14.18 15.19 4.35
C ASN A 103 13.37 14.25 3.42
N GLY A 104 12.13 14.63 3.10
CA GLY A 104 11.24 13.83 2.25
C GLY A 104 10.60 12.64 2.96
N ILE A 105 10.75 12.52 4.28
CA ILE A 105 10.15 11.48 5.12
C ILE A 105 9.08 12.11 6.00
N SER A 106 7.91 11.50 6.05
CA SER A 106 6.83 11.90 6.96
C SER A 106 7.01 11.25 8.33
N TYR A 107 7.03 12.07 9.37
CA TYR A 107 7.05 11.65 10.76
C TYR A 107 5.78 12.12 11.46
N ILE A 108 5.20 11.30 12.33
CA ILE A 108 3.94 11.61 13.01
C ILE A 108 4.11 11.59 14.52
N SER A 109 3.45 12.53 15.21
CA SER A 109 3.31 12.49 16.66
C SER A 109 2.49 11.28 17.11
N GLN A 110 2.61 10.90 18.38
CA GLN A 110 1.61 10.01 18.97
C GLN A 110 0.21 10.65 18.82
N PRO A 111 -0.77 9.95 18.23
CA PRO A 111 -2.12 10.48 18.13
C PRO A 111 -2.75 10.64 19.52
N VAL A 112 -3.52 11.71 19.68
CA VAL A 112 -4.21 12.05 20.94
C VAL A 112 -5.72 12.01 20.70
N LEU A 113 -6.44 11.26 21.54
CA LEU A 113 -7.90 11.21 21.52
C LEU A 113 -8.46 12.53 22.08
N ALA A 114 -9.35 13.17 21.32
CA ALA A 114 -10.12 14.28 21.83
C ALA A 114 -11.21 13.78 22.77
N ASP A 115 -11.00 13.94 24.08
CA ASP A 115 -11.90 13.51 25.15
C ASP A 115 -12.47 14.68 25.98
N GLY A 116 -12.31 15.90 25.44
CA GLY A 116 -12.66 17.15 26.11
C GLY A 116 -11.49 17.83 26.83
N GLN A 117 -10.33 17.17 26.94
CA GLN A 117 -9.10 17.81 27.41
C GLN A 117 -8.47 18.69 26.31
N PRO A 118 -7.69 19.73 26.69
CA PRO A 118 -6.92 20.51 25.73
C PRO A 118 -5.93 19.64 24.95
N LEU A 119 -5.98 19.72 23.62
CA LEU A 119 -5.05 19.04 22.72
C LEU A 119 -3.77 19.87 22.55
N ASN A 120 -2.93 19.89 23.59
CA ASN A 120 -1.65 20.58 23.58
C ASN A 120 -0.49 19.59 23.81
N ASN A 121 0.74 20.06 23.59
CA ASN A 121 1.97 19.31 23.80
C ASN A 121 2.15 18.11 22.85
N PHE A 122 1.71 18.21 21.60
CA PHE A 122 2.12 17.25 20.58
C PHE A 122 3.65 17.24 20.47
N GLU A 123 4.25 16.06 20.46
CA GLU A 123 5.67 15.90 20.16
C GLU A 123 5.81 15.10 18.87
N VAL A 124 6.40 15.72 17.85
CA VAL A 124 6.67 15.07 16.56
C VAL A 124 8.15 14.66 16.53
N PRO A 125 8.48 13.37 16.61
CA PRO A 125 9.86 12.92 16.56
C PRO A 125 10.35 12.87 15.11
N ILE A 126 11.48 13.52 14.82
CA ILE A 126 12.19 13.38 13.54
C ILE A 126 13.53 12.70 13.76
N TYR A 127 14.08 12.09 12.71
CA TYR A 127 15.34 11.36 12.78
C TYR A 127 16.17 11.65 11.53
N ASP A 128 17.48 11.77 11.70
CA ASP A 128 18.39 11.76 10.55
C ASP A 128 18.41 10.36 9.90
N THR A 129 18.84 10.27 8.65
CA THR A 129 18.87 8.99 7.91
C THR A 129 20.22 8.27 8.03
N THR A 130 20.21 6.96 7.85
CA THR A 130 21.39 6.10 7.81
C THR A 130 21.18 4.93 6.83
N THR A 131 22.26 4.44 6.22
CA THR A 131 22.26 3.19 5.45
C THR A 131 22.64 1.97 6.30
N ASP A 132 22.91 2.17 7.60
CA ASP A 132 23.24 1.08 8.52
C ASP A 132 21.96 0.40 9.03
N ALA A 133 21.69 -0.80 8.54
CA ALA A 133 20.55 -1.61 8.94
C ALA A 133 20.88 -2.63 10.06
N SER A 134 22.04 -2.54 10.71
CA SER A 134 22.45 -3.50 11.75
C SER A 134 21.51 -3.55 12.97
N GLY A 135 20.77 -2.47 13.23
CA GLY A 135 19.75 -2.39 14.27
C GLY A 135 18.37 -2.93 13.87
N VAL A 136 18.19 -3.42 12.64
CA VAL A 136 16.90 -3.92 12.15
C VAL A 136 16.63 -5.33 12.66
N GLN A 137 15.41 -5.55 13.13
CA GLN A 137 14.91 -6.87 13.53
C GLN A 137 13.44 -7.04 13.16
N ILE A 138 13.03 -8.28 12.93
CA ILE A 138 11.62 -8.65 12.77
C ILE A 138 11.12 -9.10 14.14
N ASP A 139 10.26 -8.31 14.77
CA ASP A 139 9.71 -8.66 16.08
C ASP A 139 8.70 -9.78 15.94
N GLN A 140 7.84 -9.72 14.93
CA GLN A 140 6.82 -10.72 14.64
C GLN A 140 6.68 -10.88 13.13
N ARG A 141 6.75 -12.11 12.65
CA ARG A 141 6.31 -12.50 11.30
C ARG A 141 5.06 -13.35 11.42
N TYR A 142 3.94 -12.87 10.91
CA TYR A 142 2.71 -13.67 10.79
C TYR A 142 2.66 -14.27 9.39
N VAL A 143 2.36 -15.56 9.31
CA VAL A 143 2.18 -16.30 8.06
C VAL A 143 0.82 -16.98 8.14
N MET A 144 -0.09 -16.59 7.25
CA MET A 144 -1.47 -17.04 7.23
C MET A 144 -1.71 -17.86 5.98
N PHE A 145 -2.27 -19.07 6.17
CA PHE A 145 -2.57 -19.98 5.08
C PHE A 145 -4.07 -20.05 4.83
N LEU A 146 -4.47 -19.81 3.58
CA LEU A 146 -5.85 -19.89 3.12
C LEU A 146 -5.88 -20.67 1.81
N TYR A 147 -6.73 -21.69 1.71
CA TYR A 147 -6.86 -22.44 0.47
C TYR A 147 -7.99 -21.87 -0.37
N THR A 148 -7.68 -21.55 -1.63
CA THR A 148 -8.64 -20.97 -2.58
C THR A 148 -8.71 -21.81 -3.85
N SER A 149 -9.62 -21.46 -4.76
CA SER A 149 -9.70 -22.06 -6.10
C SER A 149 -8.40 -21.93 -6.91
N ALA A 150 -7.57 -20.93 -6.61
CA ALA A 150 -6.29 -20.66 -7.27
C ALA A 150 -5.08 -21.37 -6.63
N GLY A 151 -5.25 -22.01 -5.46
CA GLY A 151 -4.17 -22.69 -4.74
C GLY A 151 -4.07 -22.27 -3.26
N LEU A 152 -2.91 -22.48 -2.65
CA LEU A 152 -2.64 -22.04 -1.28
C LEU A 152 -2.24 -20.57 -1.29
N GLN A 153 -3.15 -19.70 -0.89
CA GLN A 153 -2.85 -18.31 -0.66
C GLN A 153 -2.11 -18.15 0.68
N VAL A 154 -0.99 -17.45 0.64
CA VAL A 154 -0.18 -17.11 1.80
C VAL A 154 -0.23 -15.60 1.98
N THR A 155 -0.65 -15.15 3.15
CA THR A 155 -0.53 -13.74 3.55
C THR A 155 0.54 -13.63 4.62
N GLU A 156 1.50 -12.74 4.42
CA GLU A 156 2.56 -12.48 5.38
C GLU A 156 2.48 -11.05 5.91
N VAL A 157 2.67 -10.91 7.22
CA VAL A 157 2.74 -9.62 7.90
C VAL A 157 4.01 -9.57 8.75
N TYR A 158 4.88 -8.60 8.47
CA TYR A 158 6.10 -8.37 9.21
C TYR A 158 5.93 -7.12 10.07
N PHE A 159 6.22 -7.26 11.36
CA PHE A 159 6.41 -6.15 12.28
C PHE A 159 7.90 -5.95 12.46
N VAL A 160 8.42 -4.86 11.90
CA VAL A 160 9.85 -4.59 11.78
C VAL A 160 10.23 -3.44 12.71
N SER A 161 11.17 -3.72 13.59
CA SER A 161 11.79 -2.75 14.49
C SER A 161 13.10 -2.24 13.92
N ASN A 162 13.41 -0.98 14.21
CA ASN A 162 14.73 -0.40 14.04
C ASN A 162 15.22 0.06 15.41
N ARG A 163 16.11 -0.73 16.00
CA ARG A 163 16.70 -0.49 17.32
C ARG A 163 17.85 0.52 17.30
N GLY A 164 18.16 1.06 16.12
CA GLY A 164 19.07 2.19 15.96
C GLY A 164 18.45 3.52 16.41
N ASP A 165 19.17 4.60 16.13
CA ASP A 165 18.85 5.97 16.56
C ASP A 165 18.55 6.92 15.37
N ARG A 166 18.49 6.35 14.16
CA ARG A 166 18.32 7.03 12.87
C ARG A 166 17.35 6.24 12.00
N THR A 167 16.69 6.92 11.09
CA THR A 167 15.86 6.26 10.06
C THR A 167 16.74 5.46 9.12
N VAL A 168 16.51 4.16 9.00
CA VAL A 168 17.19 3.33 7.99
C VAL A 168 16.55 3.59 6.64
N GLN A 169 17.38 3.87 5.64
CA GLN A 169 16.99 3.99 4.24
C GLN A 169 18.17 3.63 3.35
N ASP A 170 17.91 3.13 2.14
CA ASP A 170 18.93 2.89 1.12
C ASP A 170 20.06 1.92 1.54
N ALA A 171 19.81 1.05 2.52
CA ALA A 171 20.80 0.13 3.08
C ALA A 171 21.21 -1.01 2.11
N VAL A 172 20.34 -1.34 1.16
CA VAL A 172 20.53 -2.43 0.20
C VAL A 172 20.69 -1.86 -1.21
N GLN A 173 21.68 -2.34 -1.95
CA GLN A 173 21.83 -2.07 -3.38
C GLN A 173 21.26 -3.24 -4.18
N LEU A 174 20.24 -2.97 -5.01
CA LEU A 174 19.61 -3.95 -5.87
C LEU A 174 20.40 -4.15 -7.17
N ALA A 175 20.16 -5.28 -7.85
CA ALA A 175 20.88 -5.67 -9.06
C ALA A 175 20.71 -4.69 -10.24
N ASP A 176 19.60 -3.96 -10.29
CA ASP A 176 19.29 -2.94 -11.29
C ASP A 176 19.87 -1.55 -10.93
N GLY A 177 20.61 -1.45 -9.83
CA GLY A 177 21.20 -0.21 -9.33
C GLY A 177 20.29 0.63 -8.44
N GLN A 178 19.02 0.25 -8.26
CA GLN A 178 18.14 0.91 -7.28
C GLN A 178 18.62 0.64 -5.86
N ARG A 179 18.27 1.56 -4.94
CA ARG A 179 18.50 1.38 -3.50
C ARG A 179 17.19 1.02 -2.80
N ALA A 180 17.29 0.14 -1.82
CA ALA A 180 16.18 -0.28 -0.98
C ALA A 180 16.60 -0.21 0.48
N THR A 181 15.62 -0.14 1.37
CA THR A 181 15.83 -0.14 2.81
C THR A 181 16.05 -1.56 3.32
N LEU A 182 15.22 -2.51 2.87
CA LEU A 182 15.30 -3.93 3.26
C LEU A 182 15.00 -4.84 2.07
N GLN A 183 15.59 -6.04 2.08
CA GLN A 183 15.26 -7.12 1.15
C GLN A 183 14.75 -8.36 1.90
N PHE A 184 13.79 -9.06 1.30
CA PHE A 184 13.14 -10.25 1.84
C PHE A 184 13.04 -11.34 0.78
N PRO A 185 13.27 -12.62 1.15
CA PRO A 185 13.13 -13.73 0.22
C PRO A 185 11.65 -14.09 -0.02
N LEU A 186 11.37 -14.71 -1.16
CA LEU A 186 10.08 -15.37 -1.43
C LEU A 186 10.30 -16.85 -1.77
N PRO A 187 9.33 -17.72 -1.47
CA PRO A 187 9.37 -19.09 -1.98
C PRO A 187 9.45 -19.09 -3.51
N ALA A 188 10.26 -19.99 -4.09
CA ALA A 188 10.47 -20.05 -5.54
C ALA A 188 9.18 -20.31 -6.35
N GLU A 189 8.21 -21.04 -5.78
CA GLU A 189 6.92 -21.32 -6.41
C GLU A 189 5.88 -20.19 -6.22
N ALA A 190 6.26 -19.05 -5.60
CA ALA A 190 5.35 -17.95 -5.33
C ALA A 190 4.94 -17.20 -6.61
N ILE A 191 3.63 -17.20 -6.87
CA ILE A 191 2.99 -16.45 -7.95
C ILE A 191 1.95 -15.48 -7.39
N ASN A 192 1.42 -14.59 -8.24
CA ASN A 192 0.38 -13.62 -7.85
C ASN A 192 0.76 -12.76 -6.63
N LEU A 193 2.04 -12.36 -6.55
CA LEU A 193 2.52 -11.48 -5.49
C LEU A 193 1.78 -10.14 -5.54
N ALA A 194 1.19 -9.75 -4.41
CA ALA A 194 0.49 -8.51 -4.20
C ALA A 194 0.91 -7.88 -2.86
N TYR A 195 0.97 -6.56 -2.82
CA TYR A 195 1.29 -5.75 -1.63
C TYR A 195 0.09 -4.89 -1.25
N ASP A 196 0.03 -4.48 0.01
CA ASP A 196 -1.01 -3.55 0.49
C ASP A 196 -1.15 -2.34 -0.45
N PRO A 197 -2.34 -2.06 -1.02
CA PRO A 197 -2.53 -1.00 -2.02
C PRO A 197 -2.11 0.37 -1.50
N ALA A 198 -2.17 0.60 -0.19
CA ALA A 198 -1.76 1.85 0.43
C ALA A 198 -0.23 2.05 0.43
N THR A 199 0.55 0.96 0.30
CA THR A 199 2.02 1.00 0.37
C THR A 199 2.70 0.29 -0.79
N LYS A 200 1.94 -0.15 -1.81
CA LYS A 200 2.44 -0.94 -2.95
C LYS A 200 3.62 -0.30 -3.69
N ASP A 201 3.68 1.03 -3.73
CA ASP A 201 4.72 1.78 -4.44
C ASP A 201 6.06 1.81 -3.67
N GLN A 202 6.06 1.29 -2.43
CA GLN A 202 7.26 1.11 -1.59
C GLN A 202 7.90 -0.27 -1.77
N PHE A 203 7.45 -1.06 -2.75
CA PHE A 203 7.93 -2.42 -2.96
C PHE A 203 8.43 -2.64 -4.39
N VAL A 204 9.57 -3.30 -4.50
CA VAL A 204 10.18 -3.70 -5.78
C VAL A 204 10.33 -5.21 -5.77
N ARG A 205 9.83 -5.89 -6.82
CA ARG A 205 10.07 -7.33 -6.97
C ARG A 205 11.53 -7.55 -7.38
N THR A 206 12.17 -8.53 -6.75
CA THR A 206 13.56 -8.93 -7.06
C THR A 206 13.58 -10.38 -7.54
N PRO A 207 14.68 -10.87 -8.16
CA PRO A 207 14.77 -12.26 -8.60
C PRO A 207 14.55 -13.27 -7.46
N ASP A 208 15.07 -12.96 -6.27
CA ASP A 208 15.05 -13.85 -5.10
C ASP A 208 13.93 -13.52 -4.10
N GLY A 209 13.08 -12.53 -4.40
CA GLY A 209 12.00 -12.12 -3.51
C GLY A 209 11.48 -10.71 -3.77
N PHE A 210 11.54 -9.85 -2.77
CA PHE A 210 11.13 -8.44 -2.89
C PHE A 210 11.97 -7.53 -1.99
N ALA A 211 11.96 -6.25 -2.30
CA ALA A 211 12.63 -5.20 -1.56
C ALA A 211 11.63 -4.13 -1.12
N PHE A 212 11.79 -3.63 0.10
CA PHE A 212 11.08 -2.50 0.67
C PHE A 212 11.95 -1.25 0.53
N THR A 213 11.44 -0.22 -0.14
CA THR A 213 12.16 1.04 -0.43
C THR A 213 11.74 2.19 0.49
N GLY A 214 10.67 2.01 1.27
CA GLY A 214 10.21 3.02 2.22
C GLY A 214 11.22 3.26 3.36
N PRO A 215 11.20 4.44 4.00
CA PRO A 215 12.01 4.70 5.16
C PRO A 215 11.56 3.82 6.34
N LEU A 216 12.52 3.38 7.16
CA LEU A 216 12.25 2.69 8.43
C LEU A 216 12.73 3.56 9.61
N PRO A 217 11.85 4.39 10.19
CA PRO A 217 12.18 5.23 11.34
C PRO A 217 12.75 4.42 12.50
N ALA A 218 13.49 5.06 13.40
CA ALA A 218 13.91 4.42 14.65
C ALA A 218 12.72 4.20 15.58
N GLY A 219 12.72 3.09 16.31
CA GLY A 219 11.69 2.74 17.26
C GLY A 219 11.25 1.29 17.21
N GLU A 220 10.27 0.97 18.07
CA GLU A 220 9.65 -0.34 18.14
C GLU A 220 8.52 -0.46 17.11
N GLN A 221 8.64 -1.43 16.21
CA GLN A 221 7.65 -1.75 15.18
C GLN A 221 7.18 -0.57 14.29
N PRO A 222 8.03 0.40 13.90
CA PRO A 222 7.60 1.46 12.99
C PRO A 222 7.34 0.93 11.57
N GLY A 223 7.93 -0.22 11.19
CA GLY A 223 7.72 -0.85 9.90
C GLY A 223 6.65 -1.93 9.94
N ARG A 224 5.69 -1.85 9.03
CA ARG A 224 4.72 -2.93 8.77
C ARG A 224 4.69 -3.27 7.30
N ILE A 225 5.08 -4.50 6.96
CA ILE A 225 5.07 -5.00 5.60
C ILE A 225 3.99 -6.07 5.48
N ILE A 226 3.07 -5.89 4.54
CA ILE A 226 2.03 -6.87 4.25
C ILE A 226 2.15 -7.27 2.79
N LEU A 227 2.24 -8.57 2.56
CA LEU A 227 2.18 -9.13 1.22
C LEU A 227 1.33 -10.39 1.18
N ARG A 228 0.95 -10.74 -0.04
CA ARG A 228 0.18 -11.92 -0.35
C ARG A 228 0.70 -12.56 -1.61
N TYR A 229 0.77 -13.88 -1.65
CA TYR A 229 1.11 -14.64 -2.84
C TYR A 229 0.38 -15.98 -2.83
N THR A 230 0.47 -16.72 -3.93
CA THR A 230 -0.13 -18.04 -4.09
C THR A 230 0.96 -19.07 -4.33
N LEU A 231 0.81 -20.23 -3.69
CA LEU A 231 1.63 -21.42 -3.90
C LEU A 231 0.76 -22.57 -4.44
N PRO A 232 1.32 -23.46 -5.27
CA PRO A 232 0.68 -24.73 -5.57
C PRO A 232 0.57 -25.57 -4.28
N TYR A 233 -0.62 -26.07 -3.97
CA TYR A 233 -0.83 -26.91 -2.80
C TYR A 233 -0.69 -28.39 -3.15
N ARG A 234 0.08 -29.11 -2.32
CA ARG A 234 0.12 -30.56 -2.29
C ARG A 234 0.15 -31.00 -0.83
N SER A 235 -0.69 -31.97 -0.46
CA SER A 235 -0.69 -32.47 0.92
C SER A 235 0.69 -33.04 1.26
N GLY A 236 1.25 -32.61 2.38
CA GLY A 236 2.62 -32.95 2.79
C GLY A 236 3.70 -32.05 2.21
N MET A 237 3.35 -30.88 1.63
CA MET A 237 4.35 -29.92 1.16
C MET A 237 5.14 -29.31 2.32
N SER A 238 6.41 -29.05 2.06
CA SER A 238 7.24 -28.23 2.94
C SER A 238 7.07 -26.75 2.58
N TYR A 239 6.92 -25.91 3.60
CA TYR A 239 6.98 -24.46 3.50
C TYR A 239 8.15 -23.95 4.34
N THR A 240 9.11 -23.33 3.67
CA THR A 240 10.36 -22.85 4.27
C THR A 240 10.26 -21.37 4.59
N VAL A 241 10.57 -21.03 5.84
CA VAL A 241 10.68 -19.67 6.35
C VAL A 241 12.16 -19.35 6.46
N GLN A 242 12.61 -18.38 5.67
CA GLN A 242 13.93 -17.78 5.78
C GLN A 242 13.84 -16.46 6.55
N ALA A 243 14.73 -16.24 7.52
CA ALA A 243 14.81 -15.02 8.31
C ALA A 243 15.91 -14.09 7.75
N PRO A 244 15.60 -13.09 6.89
CA PRO A 244 16.62 -12.19 6.33
C PRO A 244 17.26 -11.26 7.39
N TYR A 245 16.56 -11.03 8.50
CA TYR A 245 17.00 -10.27 9.67
C TYR A 245 16.73 -11.09 10.93
N PRO A 246 17.36 -10.77 12.08
CA PRO A 246 17.03 -11.42 13.35
C PRO A 246 15.52 -11.37 13.57
N THR A 247 14.91 -12.53 13.80
CA THR A 247 13.46 -12.67 13.88
C THR A 247 13.08 -13.25 15.24
N LEU A 248 12.39 -12.47 16.07
CA LEU A 248 12.09 -12.89 17.44
C LEU A 248 10.98 -13.95 17.49
N ALA A 249 9.98 -13.86 16.62
CA ALA A 249 8.91 -14.85 16.54
C ALA A 249 8.34 -14.97 15.13
N VAL A 250 8.05 -16.22 14.74
CA VAL A 250 7.26 -16.56 13.57
C VAL A 250 5.97 -17.21 14.04
N ASN A 251 4.84 -16.68 13.57
CA ASN A 251 3.49 -17.06 13.95
C ASN A 251 2.78 -17.61 12.71
N PHE A 252 2.49 -18.90 12.70
CA PHE A 252 1.71 -19.54 11.66
C PHE A 252 0.24 -19.60 12.06
N LEU A 253 -0.64 -19.22 11.15
CA LEU A 253 -2.09 -19.26 11.34
C LEU A 253 -2.76 -20.08 10.25
N VAL A 254 -3.67 -20.95 10.70
CA VAL A 254 -4.53 -21.76 9.86
C VAL A 254 -5.93 -21.79 10.46
N GLU A 255 -6.97 -21.56 9.66
CA GLU A 255 -8.35 -21.66 10.15
C GLU A 255 -8.63 -23.07 10.68
N SER A 256 -9.25 -23.16 11.87
CA SER A 256 -9.41 -24.43 12.60
C SER A 256 -10.19 -25.47 11.81
N ASP A 257 -11.18 -25.04 11.02
CA ASP A 257 -12.07 -25.92 10.24
C ASP A 257 -11.67 -26.03 8.76
N SER A 258 -10.49 -25.48 8.40
CA SER A 258 -9.99 -25.49 7.01
C SER A 258 -9.69 -26.89 6.51
N GLY A 259 -9.37 -27.86 7.37
CA GLY A 259 -8.86 -29.17 6.97
C GLY A 259 -7.36 -29.19 6.63
N LEU A 260 -6.67 -28.06 6.80
CA LEU A 260 -5.22 -27.91 6.69
C LEU A 260 -4.59 -28.03 8.09
N ASN A 261 -3.51 -28.80 8.19
CA ASN A 261 -2.73 -28.99 9.41
C ASN A 261 -1.29 -28.58 9.17
N ILE A 262 -0.69 -27.98 10.20
CA ILE A 262 0.71 -27.58 10.22
C ILE A 262 1.44 -28.45 11.23
N THR A 263 2.56 -29.03 10.81
CA THR A 263 3.47 -29.79 11.67
C THR A 263 4.90 -29.33 11.43
N GLY A 264 5.77 -29.49 12.42
CA GLY A 264 7.16 -29.03 12.32
C GLY A 264 7.89 -29.24 13.64
N THR A 265 9.22 -29.20 13.57
CA THR A 265 10.08 -29.23 14.75
C THR A 265 9.96 -27.89 15.49
N ASP A 266 10.05 -27.93 16.83
CA ASP A 266 10.07 -26.74 17.70
C ASP A 266 8.87 -25.78 17.56
N LEU A 267 7.75 -26.28 16.99
CA LEU A 267 6.49 -25.57 17.00
C LEU A 267 5.83 -25.67 18.37
N THR A 268 5.46 -24.51 18.91
CA THR A 268 4.67 -24.42 20.14
C THR A 268 3.26 -23.93 19.82
N SER A 269 2.26 -24.52 20.46
CA SER A 269 0.88 -24.06 20.30
C SER A 269 0.67 -22.72 21.00
N GLY A 270 0.21 -21.73 20.24
CA GLY A 270 -0.29 -20.44 20.74
C GLY A 270 -1.78 -20.45 21.05
N GLY A 271 -2.43 -21.62 20.99
CA GLY A 271 -3.86 -21.80 21.19
C GLY A 271 -4.70 -21.39 19.97
N THR A 272 -6.01 -21.42 20.16
CA THR A 272 -6.99 -21.03 19.13
C THR A 272 -7.40 -19.57 19.33
N GLN A 273 -7.26 -18.77 18.28
CA GLN A 273 -7.66 -17.37 18.22
C GLN A 273 -9.02 -17.27 17.53
N LYS A 274 -9.95 -16.49 18.09
CA LYS A 274 -11.21 -16.19 17.41
C LYS A 274 -10.95 -15.14 16.32
N ILE A 275 -11.42 -15.42 15.12
CA ILE A 275 -11.43 -14.46 14.00
C ILE A 275 -12.70 -13.62 14.08
N ASP A 276 -13.84 -14.30 14.21
CA ASP A 276 -15.16 -13.70 14.44
C ASP A 276 -16.02 -14.64 15.29
N GLU A 277 -17.33 -14.41 15.36
CA GLU A 277 -18.25 -15.23 16.15
C GLU A 277 -18.31 -16.69 15.67
N THR A 278 -17.98 -16.95 14.41
CA THR A 278 -18.14 -18.23 13.72
C THR A 278 -16.83 -18.89 13.32
N ARG A 279 -15.75 -18.11 13.20
CA ARG A 279 -14.45 -18.58 12.71
C ARG A 279 -13.38 -18.48 13.77
N SER A 280 -12.48 -19.45 13.73
CA SER A 280 -11.30 -19.49 14.59
C SER A 280 -10.08 -19.96 13.80
N ALA A 281 -8.89 -19.57 14.25
CA ALA A 281 -7.62 -20.02 13.71
C ALA A 281 -6.73 -20.58 14.80
N ASN A 282 -6.02 -21.65 14.46
CA ASN A 282 -4.98 -22.20 15.30
C ASN A 282 -3.69 -21.42 15.08
N LEU A 283 -3.10 -20.94 16.18
CA LEU A 283 -1.83 -20.24 16.19
C LEU A 283 -0.72 -21.21 16.58
N LEU A 284 0.32 -21.30 15.76
CA LEU A 284 1.54 -22.04 16.04
C LEU A 284 2.72 -21.07 16.01
N LYS A 285 3.62 -21.17 16.98
CA LYS A 285 4.75 -20.26 17.16
C LYS A 285 6.07 -21.00 16.98
N HIS A 286 7.03 -20.33 16.37
CA HIS A 286 8.43 -20.74 16.24
C HIS A 286 9.35 -19.54 16.50
N GLY A 287 10.62 -19.80 16.74
CA GLY A 287 11.66 -18.81 16.93
C GLY A 287 12.19 -18.77 18.37
N PRO A 288 13.18 -17.92 18.66
CA PRO A 288 13.79 -16.92 17.75
C PRO A 288 14.61 -17.56 16.62
N LEU A 289 14.82 -16.81 15.53
CA LEU A 289 15.69 -17.17 14.40
C LEU A 289 16.77 -16.11 14.23
N SER A 290 18.00 -16.56 13.99
CA SER A 290 19.11 -15.69 13.61
C SER A 290 18.95 -15.19 12.18
N ALA A 291 19.63 -14.09 11.83
CA ALA A 291 19.67 -13.64 10.45
C ALA A 291 20.32 -14.71 9.55
N GLY A 292 19.69 -15.01 8.43
CA GLY A 292 20.08 -16.08 7.51
C GLY A 292 19.64 -17.48 7.93
N GLU A 293 19.01 -17.66 9.10
CA GLU A 293 18.50 -18.96 9.53
C GLU A 293 17.22 -19.34 8.78
N GLU A 294 17.05 -20.63 8.55
CA GLU A 294 15.87 -21.20 7.91
C GLU A 294 15.21 -22.22 8.82
N THR A 295 13.87 -22.21 8.83
CA THR A 295 13.06 -23.29 9.42
C THR A 295 12.01 -23.73 8.40
N SER A 296 11.50 -24.95 8.54
CA SER A 296 10.50 -25.48 7.63
C SER A 296 9.36 -26.13 8.41
N ILE A 297 8.14 -25.93 7.91
CA ILE A 297 6.94 -26.61 8.39
C ILE A 297 6.37 -27.48 7.28
N THR A 298 5.66 -28.53 7.66
CA THR A 298 4.91 -29.38 6.74
C THR A 298 3.43 -29.03 6.81
N LEU A 299 2.84 -28.73 5.65
CA LEU A 299 1.43 -28.45 5.44
C LEU A 299 0.76 -29.70 4.86
N ALA A 300 -0.23 -30.26 5.53
CA ALA A 300 -0.90 -31.48 5.11
C ALA A 300 -2.41 -31.45 5.37
N GLY A 301 -3.15 -32.28 4.62
CA GLY A 301 -4.61 -32.41 4.75
C GLY A 301 -5.35 -32.13 3.45
N GLN A 302 -6.69 -32.10 3.56
CA GLN A 302 -7.60 -31.80 2.46
C GLN A 302 -8.31 -30.49 2.77
N PRO A 303 -7.72 -29.35 2.37
CA PRO A 303 -8.27 -28.06 2.71
C PRO A 303 -9.59 -27.82 1.95
N LYS A 304 -10.57 -27.26 2.65
CA LYS A 304 -11.79 -26.73 2.06
C LYS A 304 -11.45 -25.42 1.35
N VAL A 305 -12.04 -25.19 0.19
CA VAL A 305 -11.95 -23.89 -0.48
C VAL A 305 -12.64 -22.87 0.41
N SER A 306 -11.93 -21.82 0.79
CA SER A 306 -12.49 -20.73 1.56
C SER A 306 -13.36 -19.86 0.68
N ASP A 307 -14.56 -19.51 1.15
CA ASP A 307 -15.54 -18.66 0.44
C ASP A 307 -15.07 -17.19 0.30
N ILE A 308 -13.86 -16.85 0.76
CA ILE A 308 -13.22 -15.54 0.57
C ILE A 308 -12.65 -15.48 -0.85
N ASP A 309 -13.53 -15.55 -1.85
CA ASP A 309 -13.18 -15.52 -3.26
C ASP A 309 -13.12 -14.07 -3.75
N GLN A 310 -12.01 -13.39 -3.47
CA GLN A 310 -11.55 -12.30 -4.34
C GLN A 310 -10.03 -12.35 -4.52
N PRO A 311 -9.54 -12.80 -5.69
CA PRO A 311 -8.19 -12.49 -6.11
C PRO A 311 -8.11 -10.98 -6.39
N GLY A 312 -7.35 -10.25 -5.57
CA GLY A 312 -6.96 -8.86 -5.86
C GLY A 312 -7.50 -7.79 -4.92
N SER A 313 -8.33 -8.10 -3.92
CA SER A 313 -8.68 -7.14 -2.87
C SER A 313 -7.89 -7.42 -1.60
N LEU A 314 -6.85 -6.61 -1.41
CA LEU A 314 -6.39 -6.29 -0.06
C LEU A 314 -7.31 -5.19 0.47
N THR A 315 -8.59 -5.52 0.63
CA THR A 315 -9.44 -4.70 1.48
C THR A 315 -8.88 -4.82 2.88
N PRO A 316 -8.66 -3.71 3.61
CA PRO A 316 -8.61 -3.78 5.06
C PRO A 316 -9.89 -4.51 5.44
N ALA A 317 -9.77 -5.72 5.97
CA ALA A 317 -10.94 -6.42 6.45
C ALA A 317 -11.64 -5.43 7.40
N GLN A 318 -12.89 -5.06 7.09
CA GLN A 318 -13.70 -4.18 7.95
C GLN A 318 -13.83 -4.76 9.38
N ASN A 319 -13.47 -6.04 9.53
CA ASN A 319 -13.09 -6.67 10.77
C ASN A 319 -11.65 -7.18 10.65
N PRO A 320 -10.63 -6.49 11.18
CA PRO A 320 -9.30 -7.08 11.27
C PRO A 320 -9.42 -8.39 12.02
N LEU A 321 -8.69 -9.41 11.56
CA LEU A 321 -8.52 -10.74 12.16
C LEU A 321 -7.94 -10.70 13.59
N TRP A 322 -7.92 -9.52 14.23
CA TRP A 322 -7.31 -9.18 15.50
C TRP A 322 -8.26 -8.20 16.20
N THR A 323 -8.74 -8.57 17.39
CA THR A 323 -9.68 -7.76 18.16
C THR A 323 -9.12 -6.34 18.42
N PRO A 324 -9.98 -5.29 18.44
CA PRO A 324 -9.58 -3.89 18.68
C PRO A 324 -8.84 -3.62 20.00
N GLN A 325 -8.78 -4.61 20.89
CA GLN A 325 -8.23 -4.47 22.24
C GLN A 325 -6.70 -4.53 22.30
N MET A 326 -6.00 -4.85 21.21
CA MET A 326 -4.52 -4.87 21.19
C MET A 326 -3.85 -3.77 20.35
N PHE A 327 -4.56 -3.02 19.50
CA PHE A 327 -3.89 -2.13 18.52
C PHE A 327 -4.57 -0.77 18.25
N LEU A 328 -5.30 -0.21 19.21
CA LEU A 328 -5.82 1.17 19.14
C LEU A 328 -4.74 2.28 19.07
N GLY A 329 -3.46 1.96 18.86
CA GLY A 329 -2.38 2.94 18.79
C GLY A 329 -1.88 3.29 17.39
N LEU A 330 -1.80 2.35 16.44
CA LEU A 330 -0.91 2.54 15.27
C LEU A 330 -1.42 1.94 13.94
N ALA A 331 -2.30 0.95 13.95
CA ALA A 331 -2.69 0.22 12.73
C ALA A 331 -3.64 1.00 11.80
N GLY A 332 -4.44 1.94 12.33
CA GLY A 332 -5.28 2.83 11.53
C GLY A 332 -4.50 3.99 10.89
N LEU A 333 -3.30 4.29 11.39
CA LEU A 333 -2.56 5.50 11.03
C LEU A 333 -1.84 5.40 9.69
N VAL A 334 -1.41 4.20 9.28
CA VAL A 334 -0.73 3.98 7.98
C VAL A 334 -1.67 4.25 6.79
N LEU A 335 -2.98 3.98 6.92
CA LEU A 335 -3.97 4.29 5.89
C LEU A 335 -4.16 5.80 5.71
N ALA A 336 -4.00 6.57 6.78
CA ALA A 336 -4.07 8.03 6.74
C ALA A 336 -2.79 8.68 6.19
N ILE A 337 -1.62 8.16 6.57
CA ILE A 337 -0.31 8.66 6.12
C ILE A 337 -0.19 8.54 4.59
N GLY A 338 -0.69 7.45 3.99
CA GLY A 338 -0.70 7.27 2.54
C GLY A 338 -1.55 8.30 1.78
N LEU A 339 -2.68 8.74 2.34
CA LEU A 339 -3.57 9.74 1.74
C LEU A 339 -2.99 11.16 1.83
N GLY A 340 -2.33 11.51 2.95
CA GLY A 340 -1.65 12.80 3.11
C GLY A 340 -0.49 13.00 2.13
N VAL A 341 0.33 11.96 1.92
CA VAL A 341 1.43 12.02 0.95
C VAL A 341 0.92 12.11 -0.50
N PHE A 342 -0.17 11.41 -0.84
CA PHE A 342 -0.78 11.51 -2.17
C PHE A 342 -1.40 12.90 -2.44
N GLY A 343 -2.07 13.48 -1.44
CA GLY A 343 -2.63 14.84 -1.51
C GLY A 343 -1.53 15.89 -1.72
N TRP A 344 -0.44 15.81 -0.96
CA TRP A 344 0.70 16.72 -1.08
C TRP A 344 1.43 16.59 -2.42
N TRP A 345 1.71 15.36 -2.88
CA TRP A 345 2.34 15.11 -4.17
C TRP A 345 1.50 15.59 -5.36
N TRP A 346 0.17 15.52 -5.26
CA TRP A 346 -0.73 16.03 -6.29
C TRP A 346 -0.75 17.57 -6.35
N PHE A 347 -0.68 18.24 -5.19
CA PHE A 347 -0.70 19.71 -5.11
C PHE A 347 0.66 20.37 -5.31
N HIS A 348 1.77 19.64 -5.22
CA HIS A 348 3.13 20.19 -5.33
C HIS A 348 3.94 19.57 -6.47
N ARG A 349 3.29 19.07 -7.53
CA ARG A 349 4.01 18.83 -8.79
C ARG A 349 4.66 20.14 -9.24
N PRO A 350 5.99 20.22 -9.42
CA PRO A 350 6.58 21.31 -10.17
C PRO A 350 5.91 21.28 -11.55
N GLU A 351 5.32 22.38 -11.99
CA GLU A 351 4.98 22.50 -13.40
C GLU A 351 6.25 22.16 -14.19
N PRO A 352 6.19 21.26 -15.20
CA PRO A 352 7.34 21.09 -16.07
C PRO A 352 7.63 22.47 -16.62
N ALA A 353 8.79 23.03 -16.22
CA ALA A 353 9.26 24.29 -16.75
C ALA A 353 9.22 24.12 -18.27
N LEU A 354 8.26 24.79 -18.91
CA LEU A 354 8.26 24.93 -20.36
C LEU A 354 9.62 25.53 -20.65
N ALA A 355 10.49 24.73 -21.28
CA ALA A 355 11.75 25.19 -21.77
C ALA A 355 11.42 26.32 -22.74
N ILE A 356 11.51 27.57 -22.25
CA ILE A 356 11.55 28.74 -23.10
C ILE A 356 12.88 28.59 -23.84
N ALA A 357 12.78 28.13 -25.08
CA ALA A 357 13.87 28.24 -26.03
C ALA A 357 14.24 29.73 -26.07
N GLU A 358 15.42 30.06 -25.57
CA GLU A 358 16.02 31.36 -25.83
C GLU A 358 16.30 31.45 -27.32
N GLU A 359 15.35 32.00 -28.07
CA GLU A 359 15.56 32.41 -29.45
C GLU A 359 16.35 33.73 -29.41
N SER A 360 17.66 33.60 -29.59
CA SER A 360 18.59 34.69 -29.81
C SER A 360 18.08 35.59 -30.93
N THR A 361 17.85 36.86 -30.60
CA THR A 361 17.54 37.93 -31.56
C THR A 361 18.83 38.28 -32.31
N GLU A 362 18.94 37.82 -33.56
CA GLU A 362 19.88 38.39 -34.52
C GLU A 362 19.11 38.90 -35.75
N SER A 363 19.20 40.21 -35.94
CA SER A 363 18.59 41.00 -37.00
C SER A 363 19.25 40.75 -38.35
N ASN A 364 18.48 40.53 -39.42
CA ASN A 364 18.71 41.28 -40.67
C ASN A 364 17.50 41.26 -41.61
N ASP A 365 17.38 42.38 -42.33
CA ASP A 365 16.32 42.81 -43.22
C ASP A 365 16.08 41.91 -44.45
N ALA A 366 14.80 41.78 -44.85
CA ALA A 366 14.26 42.15 -46.18
C ALA A 366 12.97 41.39 -46.53
N ASP A 367 11.89 42.15 -46.66
CA ASP A 367 10.60 41.81 -47.30
C ASP A 367 10.74 41.99 -48.85
N PRO A 368 9.73 41.73 -49.72
CA PRO A 368 8.63 40.77 -49.73
C PRO A 368 8.54 40.01 -51.09
N LEU A 369 7.56 39.08 -51.26
CA LEU A 369 6.55 39.04 -52.35
C LEU A 369 6.11 37.63 -52.80
N VAL A 370 4.82 37.60 -53.19
CA VAL A 370 4.12 36.69 -54.12
C VAL A 370 3.37 35.48 -53.52
N SER A 371 2.14 35.79 -53.08
CA SER A 371 0.84 35.37 -53.64
C SER A 371 0.61 33.97 -54.27
N ILE A 372 -0.70 33.68 -54.27
CA ILE A 372 -1.54 32.76 -55.06
C ILE A 372 -1.84 31.34 -54.56
N ALA A 373 -3.09 31.25 -54.10
CA ALA A 373 -3.93 30.09 -53.89
C ALA A 373 -4.10 29.19 -55.12
N ASN A 374 -4.41 27.90 -54.92
CA ASN A 374 -5.70 27.36 -55.36
C ASN A 374 -6.05 26.00 -54.73
N LEU A 375 -7.33 25.89 -54.39
CA LEU A 375 -8.08 24.69 -54.05
C LEU A 375 -8.53 23.98 -55.34
N GLY A 376 -8.83 22.67 -55.28
CA GLY A 376 -9.85 22.07 -56.14
C GLY A 376 -9.55 20.70 -56.76
N GLU A 377 -9.94 19.65 -56.03
CA GLU A 377 -10.81 18.54 -56.48
C GLU A 377 -10.45 17.54 -57.60
N THR A 378 -10.73 16.28 -57.25
CA THR A 378 -11.28 15.13 -58.02
C THR A 378 -10.37 14.31 -58.94
N ASN A 379 -10.16 13.03 -58.57
CA ASN A 379 -10.91 11.92 -59.16
C ASN A 379 -10.63 10.57 -58.49
N ALA A 380 -11.69 9.78 -58.34
CA ALA A 380 -11.70 8.39 -57.92
C ALA A 380 -11.69 7.46 -59.15
N HIS A 381 -11.04 6.29 -59.05
CA HIS A 381 -11.61 4.99 -59.40
C HIS A 381 -10.61 3.85 -59.13
N ASP A 382 -10.97 3.02 -58.14
CA ASP A 382 -11.12 1.56 -58.16
C ASP A 382 -10.37 0.73 -59.22
N LEU A 383 -9.66 -0.32 -58.79
CA LEU A 383 -9.94 -1.73 -59.10
C LEU A 383 -8.92 -2.68 -58.40
N GLN A 384 -9.50 -3.64 -57.66
CA GLN A 384 -8.95 -4.95 -57.24
C GLN A 384 -8.68 -5.81 -58.51
N ASP A 385 -7.92 -6.91 -58.58
CA ASP A 385 -7.88 -8.13 -57.76
C ASP A 385 -6.80 -9.11 -58.33
N GLU A 386 -6.66 -10.26 -57.64
CA GLU A 386 -6.16 -11.59 -58.08
C GLU A 386 -4.72 -12.08 -57.78
N GLU A 387 -4.59 -12.73 -56.62
CA GLU A 387 -4.51 -14.19 -56.41
C GLU A 387 -3.34 -15.11 -56.88
N LEU A 388 -2.77 -15.75 -55.85
CA LEU A 388 -2.63 -17.22 -55.60
C LEU A 388 -1.44 -18.03 -56.14
N GLY A 389 -0.85 -18.80 -55.20
CA GLY A 389 0.10 -19.88 -55.45
C GLY A 389 0.47 -20.65 -54.17
N ASP A 390 -0.20 -21.77 -53.94
CA ASP A 390 -0.04 -22.75 -52.85
C ASP A 390 1.02 -23.83 -53.18
N THR A 391 1.78 -24.30 -52.18
CA THR A 391 2.03 -25.73 -51.81
C THR A 391 3.33 -25.97 -51.00
N PRO A 392 3.39 -27.05 -50.18
CA PRO A 392 4.38 -27.24 -49.12
C PRO A 392 5.49 -28.25 -49.47
N HIS A 393 6.61 -28.22 -48.74
CA HIS A 393 7.64 -29.26 -48.79
C HIS A 393 8.03 -29.78 -47.40
N ASP A 394 7.88 -31.10 -47.26
CA ASP A 394 8.40 -32.00 -46.24
C ASP A 394 9.91 -32.24 -46.45
N ALA A 395 10.70 -32.30 -45.37
CA ALA A 395 11.98 -32.99 -45.34
C ALA A 395 12.45 -33.27 -43.90
N SER A 396 12.49 -34.56 -43.61
CA SER A 396 13.12 -35.22 -42.47
C SER A 396 14.65 -35.07 -42.49
N ALA A 397 15.30 -34.94 -41.33
CA ALA A 397 16.69 -35.40 -41.13
C ALA A 397 16.97 -35.71 -39.65
N GLN A 398 16.98 -37.00 -39.34
CA GLN A 398 17.66 -37.58 -38.18
C GLN A 398 19.19 -37.43 -38.35
N SER A 399 19.90 -37.20 -37.25
CA SER A 399 21.30 -37.64 -37.14
C SER A 399 21.60 -38.08 -35.72
N THR A 400 21.70 -39.39 -35.61
CA THR A 400 22.27 -40.20 -34.54
C THR A 400 23.78 -39.93 -34.40
N THR A 401 24.29 -40.21 -33.20
CA THR A 401 25.57 -40.90 -32.88
C THR A 401 26.56 -40.08 -32.03
N ALA A 402 26.81 -40.59 -30.82
CA ALA A 402 28.12 -40.98 -30.29
C ALA A 402 28.33 -40.60 -28.81
N VAL A 403 27.95 -41.53 -27.94
CA VAL A 403 28.57 -41.75 -26.63
C VAL A 403 29.98 -42.32 -26.84
N PRO A 404 30.96 -41.98 -25.99
CA PRO A 404 31.95 -42.95 -25.56
C PRO A 404 31.86 -43.16 -24.05
N GLN A 405 31.52 -44.40 -23.68
CA GLN A 405 31.77 -44.91 -22.34
C GLN A 405 33.27 -45.07 -22.15
N THR A 406 33.77 -44.58 -21.02
CA THR A 406 35.09 -45.02 -20.52
C THR A 406 34.84 -45.85 -19.27
N SER A 407 34.99 -47.16 -19.44
CA SER A 407 35.10 -48.15 -18.38
C SER A 407 36.52 -48.10 -17.81
N THR A 408 36.67 -47.98 -16.49
CA THR A 408 37.90 -48.41 -15.81
C THR A 408 37.57 -48.99 -14.44
N ARG A 409 37.40 -50.31 -14.43
CA ARG A 409 38.11 -51.31 -13.61
C ARG A 409 38.21 -51.10 -12.09
N SER A 410 37.56 -52.05 -11.42
CA SER A 410 37.81 -52.57 -10.07
C SER A 410 39.24 -52.50 -9.55
N ILE A 411 39.38 -52.11 -8.28
CA ILE A 411 40.35 -52.75 -7.37
C ILE A 411 39.59 -53.10 -6.09
N ASP A 412 39.52 -54.41 -5.89
CA ASP A 412 39.11 -55.10 -4.68
C ASP A 412 40.40 -55.41 -3.91
N ARG A 413 40.52 -55.01 -2.64
CA ARG A 413 41.40 -55.70 -1.67
C ARG A 413 41.02 -55.39 -0.22
N ALA A 414 40.69 -56.49 0.46
CA ALA A 414 40.50 -56.73 1.88
C ALA A 414 41.55 -56.09 2.82
N GLU A 415 41.10 -55.70 4.01
CA GLU A 415 41.19 -56.52 5.23
C GLU A 415 39.90 -56.43 6.05
#